data_AF-A0A0P0WKL5-F1
#
_entry.id   AF-A0A0P0WKL5-F1
#
_cell.length_a   1.000
_cell.length_b   1.000
_cell.length_c   1.000
_cell.angle_alpha   90.00
_cell.angle_beta   90.00
_cell.angle_gamma   90.00
#
_symmetry.space_group_name_H-M   'P 1'
#
loop_
_entity.id
_entity.type
_entity.pdbx_description
1 polymer ?
#
loop_
_entity_poly.entity_id
_entity_poly.type
_entity_poly.pdbx_seq_one_letter_code
_entity_poly.pdbx_strand_id
1 'polypeptide(L)'
;MASAPTAWRQQATHGAKLAKWTLPFHGRIDYVPEFNLWFGLSAEARRLAAADLSAMDSQPQLVGPWKELNLPEEWRECKDPQLVNLGSGRFCIARFFRSNSDFGNEPIAVFTGVEVVPHVGDANGNANKGSNGKVQLQMIPHRSKCHASNAPLQSMLCSD
;
A
#
# COMPACT_ATOMS: atom_id res chain seq x y z
N MET A 1 16.18 -2.61 14.14
CA MET A 1 16.11 -3.89 13.41
C MET A 1 14.83 -4.59 13.84
N ALA A 2 13.75 -4.51 13.05
CA ALA A 2 12.58 -5.33 13.32
C ALA A 2 12.94 -6.77 12.90
N SER A 3 13.31 -7.61 13.86
CA SER A 3 13.52 -9.02 13.58
C SER A 3 12.18 -9.62 13.14
N ALA A 4 12.20 -10.31 12.00
CA ALA A 4 11.07 -11.08 11.55
C ALA A 4 10.63 -12.07 12.66
N PRO A 5 9.32 -12.39 12.79
CA PRO A 5 8.80 -13.25 13.85
C PRO A 5 9.64 -14.51 14.06
N THR A 6 9.87 -14.91 15.31
CA THR A 6 10.75 -16.03 15.71
C THR A 6 10.51 -17.35 14.93
N ALA A 7 9.36 -17.51 14.26
CA ALA A 7 9.08 -18.56 13.29
C ALA A 7 10.12 -18.72 12.16
N TRP A 8 10.84 -17.65 11.77
CA TRP A 8 11.86 -17.75 10.72
C TRP A 8 13.16 -18.45 11.18
N ARG A 9 13.41 -18.54 12.50
CA ARG A 9 14.74 -18.96 12.99
C ARG A 9 14.93 -20.48 13.07
N GLN A 10 13.89 -21.29 12.88
CA GLN A 10 13.99 -22.74 12.97
C GLN A 10 13.20 -23.46 11.89
N GLN A 11 13.52 -23.25 10.61
CA GLN A 11 13.04 -24.13 9.53
C GLN A 11 13.80 -23.91 8.22
N ALA A 12 15.13 -23.99 8.29
CA ALA A 12 16.00 -24.09 7.11
C ALA A 12 16.67 -25.47 7.04
N THR A 13 15.91 -26.53 7.32
CA THR A 13 16.28 -27.90 6.98
C THR A 13 15.60 -28.26 5.66
N HIS A 14 16.39 -28.26 4.59
CA HIS A 14 16.18 -29.06 3.39
C HIS A 14 14.90 -28.76 2.56
N GLY A 15 15.00 -27.78 1.64
CA GLY A 15 14.26 -27.81 0.36
C GLY A 15 12.73 -27.77 0.41
N ALA A 16 12.12 -27.19 1.44
CA ALA A 16 10.67 -27.18 1.55
C ALA A 16 10.04 -26.08 0.67
N LYS A 17 9.28 -26.54 -0.32
CA LYS A 17 8.34 -25.83 -1.18
C LYS A 17 7.24 -25.16 -0.32
N LEU A 18 7.56 -24.05 0.36
CA LEU A 18 6.85 -23.60 1.58
C LEU A 18 5.69 -22.60 1.44
N ALA A 19 5.14 -22.39 0.24
CA ALA A 19 3.79 -21.80 0.13
C ALA A 19 3.13 -22.28 -1.17
N LYS A 20 1.90 -22.79 -1.08
CA LYS A 20 1.04 -23.07 -2.26
C LYS A 20 0.55 -21.79 -2.95
N TRP A 21 0.93 -20.62 -2.41
CA TRP A 21 0.42 -19.33 -2.78
C TRP A 21 1.58 -18.34 -2.97
N THR A 22 1.34 -17.33 -3.80
CA THR A 22 2.25 -16.20 -4.02
C THR A 22 1.84 -15.04 -3.11
N LEU A 23 2.82 -14.31 -2.58
CA LEU A 23 2.54 -13.09 -1.81
C LEU A 23 1.69 -12.12 -2.64
N PRO A 24 0.60 -11.57 -2.10
CA PRO A 24 -0.30 -10.69 -2.84
C PRO A 24 0.25 -9.26 -3.02
N PHE A 25 1.57 -9.09 -2.94
CA PHE A 25 2.27 -7.81 -2.98
C PHE A 25 3.29 -7.76 -4.11
N HIS A 26 3.49 -6.55 -4.61
CA HIS A 26 4.60 -6.19 -5.46
C HIS A 26 5.68 -5.49 -4.64
N GLY A 27 6.93 -5.87 -4.87
CA GLY A 27 8.09 -5.22 -4.27
C GLY A 27 8.20 -5.49 -2.77
N ARG A 28 8.71 -4.51 -2.04
CA ARG A 28 8.96 -4.61 -0.59
C ARG A 28 7.66 -4.48 0.20
N ILE A 29 7.60 -5.23 1.29
CA ILE A 29 6.58 -5.09 2.33
C ILE A 29 7.23 -4.73 3.68
N ASP A 30 6.52 -3.96 4.50
CA ASP A 30 6.95 -3.56 5.84
C ASP A 30 5.91 -4.02 6.87
N TYR A 31 6.37 -4.63 7.97
CA TYR A 31 5.51 -4.96 9.10
C TYR A 31 5.23 -3.71 9.93
N VAL A 32 3.96 -3.49 10.28
CA VAL A 32 3.50 -2.37 11.09
C VAL A 32 2.87 -2.91 12.38
N PRO A 33 3.62 -2.90 13.50
CA PRO A 33 3.19 -3.48 14.77
C PRO A 33 1.88 -2.90 15.30
N GLU A 34 1.60 -1.63 15.02
CA GLU A 34 0.39 -0.92 15.45
C GLU A 34 -0.90 -1.58 14.94
N PHE A 35 -0.83 -2.27 13.79
CA PHE A 35 -1.96 -3.00 13.21
C PHE A 35 -1.78 -4.52 13.23
N ASN A 36 -0.60 -5.01 13.65
CA ASN A 36 -0.19 -6.41 13.51
C ASN A 36 -0.35 -6.95 12.06
N LEU A 37 -0.01 -6.12 11.06
CA LEU A 37 -0.18 -6.43 9.65
C LEU A 37 1.05 -6.05 8.83
N TRP A 38 1.21 -6.71 7.68
CA TRP A 38 2.22 -6.38 6.68
C TRP A 38 1.63 -5.47 5.62
N PHE A 39 2.30 -4.35 5.36
CA PHE A 39 1.88 -3.34 4.40
C PHE A 39 2.76 -3.37 3.16
N GLY A 40 2.15 -3.19 2.00
CA GLY A 40 2.83 -3.17 0.73
C GLY A 40 1.93 -2.67 -0.40
N LEU A 41 2.46 -2.68 -1.62
CA LEU A 41 1.67 -2.41 -2.81
C LEU A 41 1.07 -3.72 -3.33
N SER A 42 -0.23 -3.79 -3.55
CA SER A 42 -0.91 -4.99 -4.06
C SER A 42 -0.31 -5.44 -5.40
N ALA A 43 -0.17 -6.74 -5.64
CA ALA A 43 0.45 -7.26 -6.87
C ALA A 43 -0.21 -6.74 -8.17
N GLU A 44 -1.54 -6.69 -8.20
CA GLU A 44 -2.34 -6.35 -9.39
C GLU A 44 -2.47 -4.83 -9.58
N ALA A 45 -3.09 -4.14 -8.62
CA ALA A 45 -3.42 -2.72 -8.75
C ALA A 45 -2.29 -1.78 -8.29
N ARG A 46 -1.19 -2.32 -7.76
CA ARG A 46 -0.08 -1.57 -7.15
C ARG A 46 -0.52 -0.50 -6.16
N ARG A 47 -1.60 -0.74 -5.43
CA ARG A 47 -2.18 0.16 -4.42
C ARG A 47 -1.76 -0.25 -3.03
N LEU A 48 -1.69 0.70 -2.09
CA LEU A 48 -1.44 0.37 -0.70
C LEU A 48 -2.48 -0.65 -0.22
N ALA A 49 -1.99 -1.73 0.38
CA ALA A 49 -2.80 -2.76 0.99
C ALA A 49 -2.04 -3.35 2.19
N ALA A 50 -2.77 -4.06 3.04
CA ALA A 50 -2.20 -4.81 4.14
C ALA A 50 -2.61 -6.29 4.06
N ALA A 51 -1.86 -7.19 4.69
CA ALA A 51 -2.23 -8.59 4.82
C ALA A 51 -1.76 -9.15 6.16
N ASP A 52 -2.56 -10.07 6.70
CA ASP A 52 -2.13 -10.93 7.78
C ASP A 52 -1.38 -12.12 7.18
N LEU A 53 -0.10 -12.23 7.53
CA LEU A 53 0.79 -13.31 7.09
C LEU A 53 1.09 -14.32 8.22
N SER A 54 0.34 -14.30 9.32
CA SER A 54 0.56 -15.23 10.43
C SER A 54 0.11 -16.66 10.09
N ALA A 55 -0.90 -16.80 9.23
CA ALA A 55 -1.42 -18.10 8.78
C ALA A 55 -0.73 -18.54 7.49
N MET A 56 -0.03 -19.68 7.53
CA MET A 56 0.71 -20.22 6.39
C MET A 56 -0.12 -21.15 5.49
N ASP A 57 -1.20 -21.72 6.02
CA ASP A 57 -1.99 -22.77 5.35
C ASP A 57 -2.95 -22.25 4.27
N SER A 58 -3.15 -20.93 4.21
CA SER A 58 -4.09 -20.29 3.29
C SER A 58 -3.49 -19.05 2.65
N GLN A 59 -3.96 -18.70 1.45
CA GLN A 59 -3.54 -17.47 0.79
C GLN A 59 -3.96 -16.26 1.63
N PRO A 60 -3.03 -15.35 1.97
CA PRO A 60 -3.35 -14.15 2.72
C PRO A 60 -4.42 -13.31 2.04
N GLN A 61 -5.42 -12.86 2.80
CA GLN A 61 -6.41 -11.90 2.32
C GLN A 61 -5.86 -10.49 2.44
N LEU A 62 -6.01 -9.70 1.36
CA LEU A 62 -5.71 -8.27 1.41
C LEU A 62 -6.78 -7.52 2.20
N VAL A 63 -6.34 -6.61 3.06
CA VAL A 63 -7.10 -5.50 3.62
C VAL A 63 -6.80 -4.27 2.76
N GLY A 64 -7.84 -3.57 2.30
CA GLY A 64 -7.73 -2.69 1.13
C GLY A 64 -8.07 -3.48 -0.14
N PRO A 65 -7.36 -3.32 -1.27
CA PRO A 65 -6.42 -2.25 -1.65
C PRO A 65 -7.10 -0.89 -1.83
N TRP A 66 -6.50 0.16 -1.30
CA TRP A 66 -7.14 1.49 -1.30
C TRP A 66 -6.74 2.34 -2.50
N LYS A 67 -7.71 3.02 -3.12
CA LYS A 67 -7.45 3.99 -4.19
C LYS A 67 -7.02 5.31 -3.54
N GLU A 68 -5.79 5.73 -3.80
CA GLU A 68 -5.19 6.94 -3.23
C GLU A 68 -5.34 8.19 -4.12
N LEU A 69 -5.48 8.01 -5.43
CA LEU A 69 -5.44 9.09 -6.44
C LEU A 69 -6.51 8.87 -7.52
N ASN A 70 -7.13 9.97 -7.96
CA ASN A 70 -7.89 10.04 -9.21
C ASN A 70 -7.00 10.69 -10.27
N LEU A 71 -6.46 9.87 -11.17
CA LEU A 71 -5.57 10.37 -12.22
C LEU A 71 -6.38 10.83 -13.44
N PRO A 72 -5.92 11.88 -14.15
CA PRO A 72 -6.43 12.20 -15.48
C PRO A 72 -6.25 11.03 -16.45
N GLU A 73 -7.18 10.86 -17.39
CA GLU A 73 -7.19 9.74 -18.34
C GLU A 73 -5.95 9.75 -19.27
N GLU A 74 -5.42 10.95 -19.53
CA GLU A 74 -4.23 11.18 -20.33
C GLU A 74 -2.92 10.74 -19.66
N TRP A 75 -2.92 10.42 -18.36
CA TRP A 75 -1.71 10.05 -17.62
C TRP A 75 -1.54 8.54 -17.55
N ARG A 76 -0.38 8.05 -17.97
CA ARG A 76 -0.02 6.63 -17.93
C ARG A 76 1.14 6.41 -16.97
N GLU A 77 0.96 5.49 -16.02
CA GLU A 77 2.04 5.10 -15.11
C GLU A 77 3.18 4.48 -15.93
N CYS A 78 4.41 4.97 -15.73
CA CYS A 78 5.56 4.64 -16.57
C CYS A 78 6.72 3.97 -15.83
N LYS A 79 6.66 3.91 -14.50
CA LYS A 79 7.66 3.24 -13.64
C LYS A 79 6.96 2.60 -12.45
N ASP A 80 7.62 1.64 -11.80
CA ASP A 80 7.08 1.02 -10.59
C ASP A 80 6.92 2.06 -9.46
N PRO A 81 5.74 2.10 -8.81
CA PRO A 81 5.51 2.96 -7.66
C PRO A 81 6.41 2.57 -6.49
N GLN A 82 6.76 3.56 -5.68
CA GLN A 82 7.55 3.38 -4.46
C GLN A 82 6.69 3.63 -3.23
N LEU A 83 6.87 2.81 -2.20
CA LEU A 83 6.20 2.94 -0.91
C LEU A 83 7.26 3.10 0.17
N VAL A 84 7.08 4.10 1.03
CA VAL A 84 7.94 4.34 2.19
C VAL A 84 7.08 4.40 3.45
N ASN A 85 7.41 3.56 4.43
CA ASN A 85 6.83 3.63 5.77
C ASN A 85 7.47 4.79 6.57
N LEU A 86 6.64 5.73 7.03
CA LEU A 86 7.03 6.90 7.84
C LEU A 86 6.81 6.68 9.35
N GLY A 87 6.31 5.50 9.73
CA GLY A 87 5.97 5.12 11.11
C GLY A 87 4.57 5.59 11.54
N SER A 88 4.03 4.92 12.56
CA SER A 88 2.72 5.24 13.16
C SER A 88 1.57 5.18 12.15
N GLY A 89 1.56 4.16 11.29
CA GLY A 89 0.54 3.98 10.26
C GLY A 89 0.57 4.98 9.10
N ARG A 90 1.62 5.82 8.99
CA ARG A 90 1.78 6.79 7.91
C ARG A 90 2.73 6.28 6.85
N PHE A 91 2.40 6.56 5.60
CA PHE A 91 3.21 6.17 4.44
C PHE A 91 3.31 7.32 3.44
N CYS A 92 4.35 7.27 2.61
CA CYS A 92 4.46 8.07 1.40
C CYS A 92 4.48 7.14 0.20
N ILE A 93 3.62 7.42 -0.78
CA ILE A 93 3.55 6.70 -2.05
C ILE A 93 4.02 7.64 -3.14
N ALA A 94 5.01 7.21 -3.91
CA ALA A 94 5.49 7.94 -5.08
C ALA A 94 5.13 7.16 -6.35
N ARG A 95 4.38 7.81 -7.25
CA ARG A 95 4.02 7.26 -8.57
C ARG A 95 4.63 8.11 -9.67
N PHE A 96 4.85 7.51 -10.83
CA PHE A 96 5.49 8.17 -11.96
C PHE A 96 4.65 8.02 -13.20
N PHE A 97 4.27 9.14 -13.81
CA PHE A 97 3.39 9.18 -14.98
C PHE A 97 4.08 9.84 -16.16
N ARG A 98 3.71 9.42 -17.37
CA ARG A 98 3.87 10.22 -18.58
C ARG A 98 2.51 10.75 -18.98
N SER A 99 2.45 12.03 -19.31
CA SER A 99 1.29 12.62 -19.99
C SER A 99 1.51 12.56 -21.50
N ASN A 100 0.44 12.31 -22.26
CA ASN A 100 0.49 12.42 -23.72
C ASN A 100 0.57 13.88 -24.23
N SER A 101 0.37 14.85 -23.35
CA SER A 101 0.51 16.27 -23.67
C SER A 101 1.97 16.65 -23.92
N ASP A 102 2.20 17.70 -24.72
CA ASP A 102 3.51 18.25 -25.13
C ASP A 102 4.43 18.73 -23.97
N PHE A 103 4.10 18.47 -22.70
CA PHE A 103 4.89 18.80 -21.52
C PHE A 103 6.12 17.88 -21.36
N GLY A 104 6.98 17.83 -22.36
CA GLY A 104 8.25 17.12 -22.31
C GLY A 104 8.11 15.61 -22.15
N ASN A 105 9.14 14.87 -22.58
CA ASN A 105 9.16 13.41 -22.43
C ASN A 105 9.49 12.95 -21.00
N GLU A 106 9.52 13.89 -20.05
CA GLU A 106 9.99 13.65 -18.69
C GLU A 106 8.84 13.17 -17.79
N PRO A 107 9.06 12.12 -16.98
CA PRO A 107 8.05 11.64 -16.06
C PRO A 107 7.64 12.69 -15.01
N ILE A 108 6.35 12.79 -14.77
CA ILE A 108 5.78 13.52 -13.62
C ILE A 108 5.78 12.57 -12.43
N ALA A 109 6.45 12.95 -11.35
CA ALA A 109 6.40 12.23 -10.08
C ALA A 109 5.27 12.79 -9.21
N VAL A 110 4.38 11.95 -8.70
CA VAL A 110 3.31 12.32 -7.77
C VAL A 110 3.58 11.69 -6.43
N PHE A 111 3.68 12.52 -5.39
CA PHE A 111 3.88 12.09 -4.01
C PHE A 111 2.57 12.26 -3.25
N THR A 112 2.11 11.16 -2.64
CA THR A 112 0.88 11.11 -1.84
C THR A 112 1.23 10.62 -0.45
N GLY A 113 1.03 11.46 0.56
CA GLY A 113 1.04 11.02 1.95
C GLY A 113 -0.26 10.30 2.27
N VAL A 114 -0.22 9.20 3.01
CA VAL A 114 -1.41 8.47 3.44
C VAL A 114 -1.28 8.07 4.91
N GLU A 115 -2.40 8.12 5.64
CA GLU A 115 -2.51 7.60 7.00
C GLU A 115 -3.48 6.42 7.01
N VAL A 116 -3.09 5.33 7.67
CA VAL A 116 -3.95 4.18 7.92
C VAL A 116 -4.41 4.26 9.37
N VAL A 117 -5.71 4.21 9.58
CA VAL A 117 -6.34 4.25 10.92
C VAL A 117 -7.28 3.06 11.11
N PRO A 118 -7.51 2.59 12.35
CA PRO A 118 -8.59 1.65 12.63
C PRO A 118 -9.94 2.28 12.29
N HIS A 119 -10.79 1.54 11.58
CA HIS A 119 -12.16 1.95 11.33
C HIS A 119 -13.02 1.60 12.55
N VAL A 120 -13.48 2.62 13.27
CA VAL A 120 -14.46 2.44 14.34
C VAL A 120 -15.82 2.30 13.67
N GLY A 121 -16.32 1.08 13.55
CA GLY A 121 -17.69 0.87 13.12
C GLY A 121 -18.64 1.53 14.11
N ASP A 122 -19.52 2.40 13.64
CA ASP A 122 -20.59 2.94 14.46
C ASP A 122 -21.35 1.76 15.08
N ALA A 123 -21.36 1.68 16.41
CA ALA A 123 -22.09 0.67 17.16
C ALA A 123 -23.60 0.93 17.08
N ASN A 124 -24.17 0.95 15.88
CA ASN A 124 -25.61 1.09 15.67
C ASN A 124 -26.21 -0.27 15.34
N GLY A 125 -26.57 -0.99 16.40
CA GLY A 125 -27.68 -1.95 16.46
C GLY A 125 -27.78 -3.00 15.36
N ASN A 126 -26.95 -4.05 15.38
CA ASN A 126 -27.46 -5.42 15.25
C ASN A 126 -26.41 -6.41 15.76
N ALA A 127 -26.70 -7.08 16.88
CA ALA A 127 -25.82 -8.07 17.49
C ALA A 127 -25.85 -9.40 16.72
N ASN A 128 -25.48 -9.38 15.43
CA ASN A 128 -25.16 -10.61 14.71
C ASN A 128 -23.66 -10.91 14.83
N LYS A 129 -23.35 -11.50 15.99
CA LYS A 129 -22.53 -12.71 16.16
C LYS A 129 -21.67 -13.10 14.94
N GLY A 130 -20.35 -12.99 15.07
CA GLY A 130 -19.41 -13.81 14.29
C GLY A 130 -18.44 -13.09 13.34
N SER A 131 -18.25 -11.77 13.45
CA SER A 131 -17.09 -11.16 12.80
C SER A 131 -15.83 -11.62 13.56
N ASN A 132 -15.16 -12.66 13.06
CA ASN A 132 -13.74 -12.91 13.38
C ASN A 132 -13.05 -11.55 13.38
N GLY A 133 -12.37 -11.20 14.47
CA GLY A 133 -11.82 -9.86 14.77
C GLY A 133 -10.90 -9.26 13.71
N LYS A 134 -11.44 -9.05 12.51
CA LYS A 134 -10.82 -8.51 11.32
C LYS A 134 -10.74 -7.02 11.59
N VAL A 135 -9.54 -6.56 11.89
CA VAL A 135 -9.25 -5.15 12.04
C VAL A 135 -9.65 -4.47 10.73
N GLN A 136 -10.77 -3.76 10.76
CA GLN A 136 -11.18 -2.94 9.63
C GLN A 136 -10.30 -1.71 9.66
N LEU A 137 -9.57 -1.47 8.57
CA LEU A 137 -8.67 -0.33 8.42
C LEU A 137 -9.26 0.63 7.40
N GLN A 138 -9.07 1.93 7.66
CA GLN A 138 -9.39 3.00 6.74
C GLN A 138 -8.09 3.70 6.32
N MET A 139 -7.96 3.97 5.02
CA MET A 139 -6.88 4.80 4.49
C MET A 139 -7.40 6.22 4.28
N ILE A 140 -6.66 7.20 4.77
CA ILE A 140 -6.87 8.63 4.58
C ILE A 140 -5.74 9.14 3.67
N PRO A 141 -6.00 9.37 2.37
CA PRO A 141 -5.04 10.05 1.51
C PRO A 141 -4.98 11.55 1.84
N HIS A 142 -3.78 12.10 1.87
CA HIS A 142 -3.53 13.53 1.95
C HIS A 142 -3.32 14.13 0.56
N ARG A 143 -3.45 15.45 0.44
CA ARG A 143 -3.22 16.20 -0.80
C ARG A 143 -1.89 15.84 -1.45
N SER A 144 -1.96 15.40 -2.69
CA SER A 144 -0.78 14.99 -3.46
C SER A 144 -0.04 16.19 -4.05
N LYS A 145 1.27 16.05 -4.17
CA LYS A 145 2.13 17.02 -4.86
C LYS A 145 2.76 16.37 -6.08
N CYS A 146 2.69 17.03 -7.23
CA CYS A 146 3.46 16.59 -8.39
C CYS A 146 4.76 17.39 -8.55
N HIS A 147 5.74 16.73 -9.14
CA HIS A 147 7.01 17.29 -9.55
C HIS A 147 7.30 16.86 -10.99
N ALA A 148 7.43 17.84 -11.88
CA ALA A 148 7.96 17.65 -13.22
C ALA A 148 9.35 18.30 -13.27
N SER A 149 10.36 17.54 -13.70
CA SER A 149 11.78 17.96 -13.68
C SER A 149 12.05 19.25 -14.43
N ASN A 150 11.23 19.62 -15.42
CA ASN A 150 11.41 20.80 -16.28
C ASN A 150 10.24 21.79 -16.31
N ALA A 151 9.25 21.68 -15.42
CA ALA A 151 8.22 22.72 -15.31
C ALA A 151 8.70 23.82 -14.33
N PRO A 152 8.60 25.12 -14.65
CA PRO A 152 9.07 26.18 -13.78
C PRO A 152 8.24 26.23 -12.49
N LEU A 153 8.73 25.60 -11.41
CA LEU A 153 8.37 25.69 -9.97
C LEU A 153 6.89 25.88 -9.56
N GLN A 154 5.94 25.76 -10.47
CA GLN A 154 4.54 25.74 -10.17
C GLN A 154 4.22 24.29 -9.88
N SER A 155 4.26 23.95 -8.59
CA SER A 155 3.73 22.68 -8.09
C SER A 155 2.32 22.53 -8.63
N MET A 156 2.18 21.79 -9.73
CA MET A 156 0.88 21.53 -10.31
C MET A 156 0.19 20.62 -9.29
N LEU A 157 -0.77 21.19 -8.57
CA LEU A 157 -1.56 20.40 -7.64
C LEU A 157 -2.28 19.35 -8.49
N CYS A 158 -2.01 18.07 -8.23
CA CYS A 158 -2.85 17.02 -8.79
C CYS A 158 -4.24 17.24 -8.20
N SER A 159 -5.25 17.44 -9.04
CA SER A 159 -6.64 17.55 -8.59
C SER A 159 -7.02 16.29 -7.79
N ASP A 160 -7.58 16.48 -6.60
CA ASP A 160 -8.03 15.42 -5.68
C ASP A 160 -9.22 14.60 -6.25
#